data_AF-A0A800D8U2-F1
#
_entry.id   AF-A0A800D8U2-F1
#
_cell.length_a   1.000
_cell.length_b   1.000
_cell.length_c   1.000
_cell.angle_alpha   90.00
_cell.angle_beta   90.00
_cell.angle_gamma   90.00
#
_symmetry.space_group_name_H-M   'P 1'
#
loop_
_entity.id
_entity.type
_entity.pdbx_description
1 polymer ?
#
loop_
_entity_poly.entity_id
_entity_poly.type
_entity_poly.pdbx_seq_one_letter_code
_entity_poly.pdbx_strand_id
1 'polypeptide(L)'
;KPQNVLVTEEDWVKVADFGIAKALAAASATETGVVLGTARYLSPEQAAGEPATPASDVYALGVVLYEMLAGRPPFEAESSVGLALKHLQEEPTPLHERNPHVPPAVERIVERAMAKDPAARYANAEELGQALRDYRRWGEEVTAVQRPVAERIPPTRPVTAEAGPDWLGLLLGVVALLAVVGLIPLWMAVYGRYARPPQPTPVPQVAVPSLIGLEEWEARQLIEEAGLTFELLGSRPDDQIPPLRVADQTVASGTMVERGSTVGVVLSSGPRFISLPSLINLRAEEAERRLRELGLAVERREEWGGDVPEGTVMGQEPPADEAVPAGGRVTLIVSSGRRIPIGANLDDKVLLLEGELDRAILKPGETLHLILRWQALQAMDRDYTVFVHLTYEDGRIVAQQDNQPLRNTRPTSSWGVEERLDDPYELTVPPGTPPGLYWIRVGMYLQATLQRLPVKEAGERRAVQDSILVKQVQVIAP
;
A
#
# COMPACT_ATOMS: atom_id res chain seq x y z
N LYS A 1 21.68 -6.68 -3.53
CA LYS A 1 22.55 -6.57 -2.34
C LYS A 1 23.44 -7.82 -2.27
N PRO A 2 24.70 -7.73 -1.79
CA PRO A 2 25.58 -8.90 -1.67
C PRO A 2 25.00 -10.03 -0.81
N GLN A 3 24.25 -9.70 0.25
CA GLN A 3 23.58 -10.65 1.15
C GLN A 3 22.60 -11.60 0.45
N ASN A 4 22.10 -11.20 -0.73
CA ASN A 4 21.17 -11.98 -1.53
C ASN A 4 21.91 -12.93 -2.50
N VAL A 5 23.24 -12.91 -2.51
CA VAL A 5 24.07 -13.81 -3.32
C VAL A 5 24.65 -14.87 -2.40
N LEU A 6 24.04 -16.04 -2.40
CA LEU A 6 24.45 -17.18 -1.59
C LEU A 6 25.42 -18.06 -2.38
N VAL A 7 26.54 -18.44 -1.76
CA VAL A 7 27.52 -19.36 -2.34
C VAL A 7 27.53 -20.64 -1.50
N THR A 8 27.30 -21.79 -2.14
CA THR A 8 27.34 -23.09 -1.46
C THR A 8 28.78 -23.59 -1.29
N GLU A 9 28.99 -24.59 -0.43
CA GLU A 9 30.30 -25.29 -0.29
C GLU A 9 30.77 -25.97 -1.58
N GLU A 10 29.87 -26.15 -2.55
CA GLU A 10 30.13 -26.72 -3.87
C GLU A 10 30.40 -25.63 -4.94
N ASP A 11 30.65 -24.38 -4.53
CA ASP A 11 30.84 -23.21 -5.40
C ASP A 11 29.63 -22.86 -6.28
N TRP A 12 28.40 -23.25 -5.88
CA TRP A 12 27.19 -22.85 -6.61
C TRP A 12 26.69 -21.50 -6.11
N VAL A 13 26.45 -20.59 -7.04
CA VAL A 13 25.86 -19.28 -6.76
C VAL A 13 24.34 -19.38 -6.87
N LYS A 14 23.64 -18.98 -5.81
CA LYS A 14 22.17 -18.86 -5.76
C LYS A 14 21.80 -17.43 -5.42
N VAL A 15 20.89 -16.84 -6.19
CA VAL A 15 20.33 -15.52 -5.89
C VAL A 15 19.04 -15.72 -5.09
N ALA A 16 19.05 -15.27 -3.84
CA ALA A 16 17.88 -15.20 -2.96
C ALA A 16 17.15 -13.86 -3.13
N ASP A 17 15.86 -13.79 -2.78
CA ASP A 17 15.04 -12.57 -2.85
C ASP A 17 15.06 -11.86 -4.22
N PHE A 18 14.60 -12.59 -5.24
CA PHE A 18 14.21 -12.03 -6.54
C PHE A 18 12.89 -11.25 -6.36
N GLY A 19 12.95 -10.13 -5.62
CA GLY A 19 11.79 -9.27 -5.43
C GLY A 19 11.13 -8.99 -6.78
N ILE A 20 9.82 -9.22 -6.86
CA ILE A 20 8.99 -9.03 -8.06
C ILE A 20 9.03 -7.53 -8.41
N ALA A 21 10.08 -7.10 -9.10
CA ALA A 21 10.32 -5.73 -9.52
C ALA A 21 9.47 -5.44 -10.75
N LYS A 22 8.16 -5.29 -10.53
CA LYS A 22 7.25 -4.65 -11.48
C LYS A 22 6.19 -3.85 -10.71
N ALA A 23 6.65 -2.81 -10.03
CA ALA A 23 5.81 -1.78 -9.42
C ALA A 23 6.47 -0.38 -9.52
N LEU A 24 7.11 -0.11 -10.65
CA LEU A 24 7.72 1.20 -10.97
C LEU A 24 7.15 1.74 -12.28
N ALA A 25 5.82 1.85 -12.33
CA ALA A 25 5.12 2.61 -13.38
C ALA A 25 3.91 3.41 -12.86
N ALA A 26 3.73 3.54 -11.55
CA ALA A 26 2.65 4.35 -10.96
C ALA A 26 3.08 4.92 -9.60
N ALA A 27 4.21 5.63 -9.58
CA ALA A 27 4.59 6.48 -8.46
C ALA A 27 4.90 7.86 -9.02
N SER A 28 3.84 8.55 -9.45
CA SER A 28 3.88 9.99 -9.65
C SER A 28 4.26 10.64 -8.32
N ALA A 29 5.30 11.44 -8.38
CA ALA A 29 5.90 12.13 -7.25
C ALA A 29 4.87 12.95 -6.45
N THR A 30 4.65 12.57 -5.19
CA THR A 30 4.45 13.49 -4.05
C THR A 30 4.29 12.67 -2.77
N GLU A 31 5.30 12.73 -1.92
CA GLU A 31 5.26 12.91 -0.46
C GLU A 31 6.40 12.16 0.25
N THR A 32 6.96 12.88 1.21
CA THR A 32 8.24 12.74 1.86
C THR A 32 8.35 11.49 2.74
N GLY A 33 9.41 10.69 2.51
CA GLY A 33 10.19 10.16 3.64
C GLY A 33 9.97 8.73 4.15
N VAL A 34 9.44 7.77 3.37
CA VAL A 34 9.41 6.35 3.80
C VAL A 34 9.99 5.39 2.74
N VAL A 35 11.19 4.92 3.05
CA VAL A 35 11.81 3.61 2.72
C VAL A 35 11.74 3.16 1.25
N LEU A 36 12.56 3.82 0.41
CA LEU A 36 13.21 3.15 -0.72
C LEU A 36 14.30 2.21 -0.16
N GLY A 37 13.91 1.02 0.30
CA GLY A 37 14.82 -0.04 0.79
C GLY A 37 15.85 -0.54 -0.24
N THR A 38 15.82 0.04 -1.45
CA THR A 38 16.60 -0.34 -2.63
C THR A 38 17.37 0.84 -3.26
N ALA A 39 17.33 2.05 -2.69
CA ALA A 39 18.07 3.19 -3.28
C ALA A 39 19.58 2.95 -3.38
N ARG A 40 20.15 2.07 -2.54
CA ARG A 40 21.60 1.79 -2.49
C ARG A 40 22.16 1.17 -3.79
N TYR A 41 21.34 0.54 -4.60
CA TYR A 41 21.77 -0.11 -5.86
C TYR A 41 21.04 0.46 -7.08
N LEU A 42 20.43 1.64 -6.93
CA LEU A 42 19.67 2.31 -7.98
C LEU A 42 20.60 2.75 -9.11
N SER A 43 20.21 2.54 -10.36
CA SER A 43 20.96 3.13 -11.48
C SER A 43 20.66 4.63 -11.62
N PRO A 44 21.55 5.42 -12.26
CA PRO A 44 21.32 6.85 -12.54
C PRO A 44 19.99 7.12 -13.25
N GLU A 45 19.62 6.30 -14.23
CA GLU A 45 18.35 6.42 -14.95
C GLU A 45 17.14 6.12 -14.05
N GLN A 46 17.22 5.09 -13.19
CA GLN A 46 16.16 4.83 -12.20
C GLN A 46 16.07 5.93 -11.14
N ALA A 47 17.21 6.56 -10.79
CA ALA A 47 17.26 7.73 -9.91
C ALA A 47 16.66 8.99 -10.54
N ALA A 48 16.72 9.11 -11.88
CA ALA A 48 16.03 10.14 -12.66
C ALA A 48 14.54 9.84 -12.89
N GLY A 49 14.05 8.66 -12.47
CA GLY A 49 12.66 8.21 -12.70
C GLY A 49 12.42 7.59 -14.09
N GLU A 50 13.48 7.29 -14.83
CA GLU A 50 13.41 6.58 -16.11
C GLU A 50 13.23 5.06 -15.92
N PRO A 51 12.66 4.35 -16.91
CA PRO A 51 12.45 2.91 -16.80
C PRO A 51 13.78 2.13 -16.75
N ALA A 52 13.80 1.05 -15.98
CA ALA A 52 14.95 0.15 -15.92
C ALA A 52 15.22 -0.52 -17.28
N THR A 53 16.50 -0.62 -17.63
CA THR A 53 17.00 -1.28 -18.83
C THR A 53 18.02 -2.38 -18.45
N PRO A 54 18.46 -3.25 -19.38
CA PRO A 54 19.55 -4.17 -19.11
C PRO A 54 20.85 -3.48 -18.63
N ALA A 55 21.09 -2.23 -19.06
CA ALA A 55 22.20 -1.42 -18.58
C ALA A 55 22.01 -0.91 -17.13
N SER A 56 20.77 -0.84 -16.65
CA SER A 56 20.44 -0.55 -15.24
C SER A 56 20.85 -1.72 -14.34
N ASP A 57 20.59 -2.96 -14.78
CA ASP A 57 21.00 -4.16 -14.06
C ASP A 57 22.52 -4.29 -13.98
N VAL A 58 23.22 -3.93 -15.07
CA VAL A 58 24.71 -3.87 -15.12
C VAL A 58 25.24 -2.88 -14.08
N TYR A 59 24.63 -1.68 -13.96
CA TYR A 59 25.04 -0.70 -12.96
C TYR A 59 24.81 -1.21 -11.54
N ALA A 60 23.63 -1.78 -11.26
CA ALA A 60 23.31 -2.32 -9.94
C ALA A 60 24.29 -3.44 -9.54
N LEU A 61 24.67 -4.31 -10.50
CA LEU A 61 25.69 -5.34 -10.29
C LEU A 61 27.08 -4.72 -10.08
N GLY A 62 27.43 -3.65 -10.80
CA GLY A 62 28.65 -2.88 -10.58
C GLY A 62 28.77 -2.35 -9.15
N VAL A 63 27.67 -1.80 -8.60
CA VAL A 63 27.62 -1.34 -7.20
C VAL A 63 27.82 -2.49 -6.21
N VAL A 64 27.24 -3.68 -6.48
CA VAL A 64 27.45 -4.89 -5.67
C VAL A 64 28.92 -5.33 -5.71
N LEU A 65 29.53 -5.36 -6.90
CA LEU A 65 30.95 -5.70 -7.06
C LEU A 65 31.85 -4.71 -6.33
N TYR A 66 31.57 -3.41 -6.44
CA TYR A 66 32.29 -2.38 -5.70
C TYR A 66 32.22 -2.62 -4.19
N GLU A 67 31.03 -2.86 -3.66
CA GLU A 67 30.82 -3.11 -2.23
C GLU A 67 31.55 -4.36 -1.74
N MET A 68 31.54 -5.43 -2.53
CA MET A 68 32.29 -6.66 -2.23
C MET A 68 33.81 -6.45 -2.20
N LEU A 69 34.34 -5.61 -3.10
CA LEU A 69 35.78 -5.37 -3.22
C LEU A 69 36.29 -4.33 -2.21
N ALA A 70 35.48 -3.32 -1.89
CA ALA A 70 35.83 -2.23 -0.98
C ALA A 70 35.37 -2.45 0.47
N GLY A 71 34.48 -3.43 0.71
CA GLY A 71 33.85 -3.69 2.01
C GLY A 71 32.77 -2.68 2.42
N ARG A 72 32.45 -1.71 1.55
CA ARG A 72 31.45 -0.65 1.77
C ARG A 72 30.93 -0.13 0.42
N PRO A 73 29.68 0.38 0.35
CA PRO A 73 29.11 0.87 -0.90
C PRO A 73 29.87 2.09 -1.45
N PRO A 74 29.71 2.38 -2.76
CA PRO A 74 30.36 3.53 -3.39
C PRO A 74 29.82 4.87 -2.89
N PHE A 75 28.53 4.92 -2.52
CA PHE A 75 27.86 6.13 -2.05
C PHE A 75 27.12 5.88 -0.74
N GLU A 76 27.22 6.85 0.17
CA GLU A 76 26.49 6.90 1.44
C GLU A 76 25.90 8.31 1.60
N ALA A 77 24.66 8.37 2.08
CA ALA A 77 23.95 9.62 2.36
C ALA A 77 22.93 9.38 3.49
N GLU A 78 22.62 10.44 4.24
CA GLU A 78 21.68 10.39 5.37
C GLU A 78 20.21 10.23 4.93
N SER A 79 19.90 10.51 3.65
CA SER A 79 18.56 10.36 3.08
C SER A 79 18.57 9.55 1.79
N SER A 80 17.48 8.84 1.50
CA SER A 80 17.33 8.09 0.24
C SER A 80 17.37 8.99 -1.00
N VAL A 81 16.87 10.23 -0.88
CA VAL A 81 16.96 11.25 -1.93
C VAL A 81 18.40 11.71 -2.14
N GLY A 82 19.14 11.93 -1.04
CA GLY A 82 20.58 12.23 -1.11
C GLY A 82 21.36 11.10 -1.78
N LEU A 83 21.03 9.85 -1.46
CA LEU A 83 21.66 8.69 -2.08
C LEU A 83 21.36 8.62 -3.58
N ALA A 84 20.10 8.81 -3.98
CA ALA A 84 19.72 8.88 -5.40
C ALA A 84 20.47 9.99 -6.16
N LEU A 85 20.62 11.17 -5.54
CA LEU A 85 21.38 12.28 -6.13
C LEU A 85 22.87 11.97 -6.29
N LYS A 86 23.47 11.24 -5.34
CA LYS A 86 24.86 10.75 -5.48
C LYS A 86 25.00 9.76 -6.63
N HIS A 87 24.05 8.84 -6.77
CA HIS A 87 24.02 7.93 -7.92
C HIS A 87 23.91 8.69 -9.25
N LEU A 88 23.20 9.82 -9.30
CA LEU A 88 23.09 10.68 -10.49
C LEU A 88 24.34 11.49 -10.81
N GLN A 89 25.01 12.06 -9.79
CA GLN A 89 25.97 13.16 -10.00
C GLN A 89 27.37 12.92 -9.45
N GLU A 90 27.53 12.05 -8.45
CA GLU A 90 28.82 11.84 -7.77
C GLU A 90 29.57 10.65 -8.39
N GLU A 91 30.87 10.81 -8.62
CA GLU A 91 31.73 9.70 -9.04
C GLU A 91 32.19 8.88 -7.83
N PRO A 92 32.24 7.54 -7.93
CA PRO A 92 32.67 6.71 -6.82
C PRO A 92 34.15 6.96 -6.51
N THR A 93 34.54 6.85 -5.24
CA THR A 93 35.96 6.80 -4.89
C THR A 93 36.63 5.62 -5.63
N PRO A 94 37.80 5.79 -6.25
CA PRO A 94 38.50 4.69 -6.91
C PRO A 94 38.72 3.49 -5.96
N LEU A 95 38.60 2.27 -6.48
CA LEU A 95 38.70 1.04 -5.69
C LEU A 95 40.10 0.87 -5.10
N HIS A 96 41.15 1.24 -5.83
CA HIS A 96 42.53 1.12 -5.35
C HIS A 96 42.82 2.01 -4.12
N GLU A 97 42.09 3.12 -3.94
CA GLU A 97 42.20 3.95 -2.74
C GLU A 97 41.60 3.26 -1.50
N ARG A 98 40.58 2.40 -1.70
CA ARG A 98 39.89 1.69 -0.60
C ARG A 98 40.50 0.32 -0.32
N ASN A 99 40.90 -0.38 -1.36
CA ASN A 99 41.53 -1.69 -1.29
C ASN A 99 42.68 -1.78 -2.30
N PRO A 100 43.93 -1.53 -1.88
CA PRO A 100 45.11 -1.61 -2.74
C PRO A 100 45.39 -2.99 -3.34
N HIS A 101 44.71 -4.04 -2.86
CA HIS A 101 44.84 -5.40 -3.39
C HIS A 101 43.97 -5.65 -4.63
N VAL A 102 43.08 -4.71 -4.99
CA VAL A 102 42.25 -4.82 -6.20
C VAL A 102 43.13 -4.61 -7.44
N PRO A 103 43.20 -5.59 -8.36
CA PRO A 103 43.96 -5.41 -9.59
C PRO A 103 43.36 -4.31 -10.48
N PRO A 104 44.18 -3.45 -11.13
CA PRO A 104 43.68 -2.34 -11.96
C PRO A 104 42.76 -2.77 -13.12
N ALA A 105 42.90 -4.02 -13.58
CA ALA A 105 42.01 -4.57 -14.60
C ALA A 105 40.59 -4.83 -14.08
N VAL A 106 40.45 -5.26 -12.82
CA VAL A 106 39.14 -5.45 -12.18
C VAL A 106 38.49 -4.11 -11.88
N GLU A 107 39.27 -3.14 -11.41
CA GLU A 107 38.79 -1.78 -11.17
C GLU A 107 38.17 -1.16 -12.43
N ARG A 108 38.84 -1.25 -13.58
CA ARG A 108 38.29 -0.75 -14.87
C ARG A 108 36.98 -1.43 -15.28
N ILE A 109 36.80 -2.72 -14.96
CA ILE A 109 35.54 -3.43 -15.24
C ILE A 109 34.42 -2.87 -14.36
N VAL A 110 34.69 -2.66 -13.07
CA VAL A 110 33.70 -2.09 -12.13
C VAL A 110 33.38 -0.64 -12.46
N GLU A 111 34.38 0.18 -12.78
CA GLU A 111 34.20 1.57 -13.23
C GLU A 111 33.33 1.65 -14.49
N ARG A 112 33.59 0.80 -15.50
CA ARG A 112 32.76 0.76 -16.72
C ARG A 112 31.34 0.31 -16.42
N ALA A 113 31.14 -0.67 -15.54
CA ALA A 113 29.80 -1.10 -15.14
C ALA A 113 29.03 0.02 -14.42
N MET A 114 29.74 0.87 -13.66
CA MET A 114 29.17 1.99 -12.90
C MET A 114 29.19 3.34 -13.64
N ALA A 115 29.49 3.39 -14.94
CA ALA A 115 29.49 4.64 -15.70
C ALA A 115 28.11 5.32 -15.64
N LYS A 116 28.05 6.65 -15.53
CA LYS A 116 26.75 7.34 -15.40
C LYS A 116 25.91 7.25 -16.66
N ASP A 117 26.53 7.39 -17.83
CA ASP A 117 25.88 7.18 -19.12
C ASP A 117 25.67 5.67 -19.39
N PRO A 118 24.42 5.20 -19.58
CA PRO A 118 24.13 3.81 -19.94
C PRO A 118 24.86 3.32 -21.20
N ALA A 119 25.13 4.20 -22.18
CA ALA A 119 25.82 3.85 -23.41
C ALA A 119 27.32 3.59 -23.21
N ALA A 120 27.90 4.10 -22.12
CA ALA A 120 29.29 3.85 -21.74
C ALA A 120 29.48 2.51 -21.00
N ARG A 121 28.39 1.88 -20.53
CA ARG A 121 28.40 0.62 -19.78
C ARG A 121 28.55 -0.60 -20.69
N TYR A 122 28.50 -1.77 -20.07
CA TYR A 122 28.21 -3.02 -20.78
C TYR A 122 26.72 -3.03 -21.15
N ALA A 123 26.39 -3.48 -22.37
CA ALA A 123 25.03 -3.44 -22.89
C ALA A 123 24.06 -4.32 -22.08
N ASN A 124 24.57 -5.40 -21.48
CA ASN A 124 23.80 -6.34 -20.67
C ASN A 124 24.73 -7.18 -19.75
N ALA A 125 24.11 -7.99 -18.89
CA ALA A 125 24.84 -8.86 -17.96
C ALA A 125 25.70 -9.93 -18.64
N GLU A 126 25.39 -10.32 -19.88
CA GLU A 126 26.19 -11.29 -20.64
C GLU A 126 27.54 -10.69 -21.05
N GLU A 127 27.57 -9.44 -21.54
CA GLU A 127 28.80 -8.73 -21.90
C GLU A 127 29.69 -8.48 -20.68
N LEU A 128 29.10 -8.05 -19.56
CA LEU A 128 29.83 -7.90 -18.28
C LEU A 128 30.39 -9.24 -17.80
N GLY A 129 29.59 -10.30 -17.85
CA GLY A 129 30.02 -11.65 -17.49
C GLY A 129 31.15 -12.17 -18.37
N GLN A 130 31.15 -11.81 -19.67
CA GLN A 130 32.21 -12.15 -20.59
C GLN A 130 33.52 -11.43 -20.24
N ALA A 131 33.47 -10.13 -19.94
CA ALA A 131 34.65 -9.36 -19.52
C ALA A 131 35.30 -9.94 -18.24
N LEU A 132 34.49 -10.36 -17.26
CA LEU A 132 34.98 -11.02 -16.04
C LEU A 132 35.60 -12.40 -16.30
N ARG A 133 35.00 -13.20 -17.19
CA ARG A 133 35.55 -14.51 -17.60
C ARG A 133 36.87 -14.36 -18.36
N ASP A 134 36.96 -13.36 -19.24
CA ASP A 134 38.19 -13.08 -20.01
C ASP A 134 39.32 -12.62 -19.09
N TYR A 135 39.01 -11.78 -18.10
CA TYR A 135 39.98 -11.43 -17.04
C TYR A 135 40.45 -12.66 -16.26
N ARG A 136 39.54 -13.56 -15.86
CA ARG A 136 39.90 -14.79 -15.14
C ARG A 136 40.82 -15.69 -15.96
N ARG A 137 40.49 -15.90 -17.25
CA ARG A 137 41.32 -16.69 -18.19
C ARG A 137 42.70 -16.08 -18.38
N TRP A 138 42.78 -14.76 -18.52
CA TRP A 138 44.06 -14.05 -18.61
C TRP A 138 44.90 -14.24 -17.33
N GLY A 139 44.28 -14.17 -16.15
CA GLY A 139 44.95 -14.45 -14.88
C GLY A 139 45.50 -15.89 -14.78
N GLU A 140 44.75 -16.87 -15.27
CA GLU A 140 45.17 -18.29 -15.35
C GLU A 140 46.33 -18.52 -16.33
N GLU A 141 46.38 -17.80 -17.46
CA GLU A 141 47.48 -17.87 -18.43
C GLU A 141 48.77 -17.20 -17.92
N VAL A 142 48.66 -16.12 -17.14
CA VAL A 142 49.82 -15.37 -16.60
C VAL A 142 50.45 -16.04 -15.36
N THR A 143 49.73 -16.94 -14.69
CA THR A 143 50.21 -17.67 -13.48
C THR A 143 50.78 -19.07 -13.77
N ALA A 144 51.12 -19.38 -15.03
CA ALA A 144 51.90 -20.57 -15.35
C ALA A 144 53.32 -20.48 -14.74
N VAL A 145 53.51 -21.18 -13.61
CA VAL A 145 54.76 -21.31 -12.86
C VAL A 145 55.90 -21.75 -13.80
N GLN A 146 56.88 -20.87 -14.05
CA GLN A 146 58.18 -21.31 -14.58
C GLN A 146 58.92 -22.10 -13.49
N ARG A 147 59.13 -23.40 -13.73
CA ARG A 147 59.89 -24.27 -12.82
C ARG A 147 61.36 -23.83 -12.75
N PRO A 148 61.98 -23.70 -11.56
CA PRO A 148 63.42 -23.54 -11.46
C PRO A 148 64.12 -24.84 -11.87
N VAL A 149 65.19 -24.72 -12.66
CA VAL A 149 66.11 -25.82 -12.97
C VAL A 149 66.87 -26.18 -11.68
N ALA A 150 66.63 -27.38 -11.17
CA ALA A 150 67.31 -27.91 -9.98
C ALA A 150 68.67 -28.51 -10.35
N GLU A 151 69.73 -28.00 -9.72
CA GLU A 151 71.09 -28.53 -9.76
C GLU A 151 71.21 -29.75 -8.83
N ARG A 152 71.83 -30.84 -9.31
CA ARG A 152 71.99 -32.11 -8.59
C ARG A 152 73.23 -32.09 -7.70
N ILE A 153 73.10 -32.49 -6.43
CA ILE A 153 74.20 -32.95 -5.58
C ILE A 153 73.81 -34.32 -4.93
N PRO A 154 74.70 -35.33 -4.90
CA PRO A 154 74.38 -36.69 -4.45
C PRO A 154 74.58 -36.91 -2.93
N PRO A 155 74.01 -37.98 -2.34
CA PRO A 155 74.02 -38.20 -0.89
C PRO A 155 75.26 -38.96 -0.40
N THR A 156 75.78 -38.58 0.77
CA THR A 156 76.72 -39.38 1.56
C THR A 156 76.02 -40.04 2.76
N ARG A 157 76.20 -41.36 2.88
CA ARG A 157 75.77 -42.20 4.02
C ARG A 157 76.55 -41.87 5.30
N PRO A 158 76.00 -42.21 6.47
CA PRO A 158 76.84 -42.79 7.52
C PRO A 158 76.36 -44.15 8.05
N VAL A 159 77.29 -44.77 8.77
CA VAL A 159 77.45 -46.17 9.12
C VAL A 159 76.70 -46.54 10.41
N THR A 160 76.19 -47.77 10.47
CA THR A 160 75.70 -48.47 11.67
C THR A 160 76.86 -48.91 12.58
N ALA A 161 76.75 -48.74 13.89
CA ALA A 161 77.57 -49.46 14.87
C ALA A 161 76.73 -49.88 16.09
N GLU A 162 76.90 -51.14 16.47
CA GLU A 162 76.16 -51.89 17.48
C GLU A 162 76.58 -51.61 18.93
N ALA A 163 75.74 -52.13 19.83
CA ALA A 163 75.70 -51.93 21.27
C ALA A 163 76.71 -52.74 22.10
N GLY A 164 76.97 -52.23 23.31
CA GLY A 164 77.44 -52.98 24.49
C GLY A 164 76.70 -52.45 25.75
N PRO A 165 76.55 -53.23 26.84
CA PRO A 165 75.57 -52.95 27.89
C PRO A 165 76.07 -51.99 29.00
N ASP A 166 75.34 -50.89 29.22
CA ASP A 166 75.57 -49.89 30.26
C ASP A 166 74.78 -50.18 31.55
N TRP A 167 75.49 -50.70 32.55
CA TRP A 167 75.03 -50.89 33.93
C TRP A 167 74.74 -49.56 34.66
N LEU A 168 75.09 -48.42 34.06
CA LEU A 168 74.84 -47.07 34.57
C LEU A 168 73.38 -46.59 34.35
N GLY A 169 72.71 -47.07 33.30
CA GLY A 169 71.32 -46.70 32.98
C GLY A 169 70.30 -47.22 34.00
N LEU A 170 70.61 -48.35 34.65
CA LEU A 170 69.72 -48.99 35.63
C LEU A 170 69.71 -48.26 36.98
N LEU A 171 70.82 -47.59 37.34
CA LEU A 171 70.91 -46.79 38.57
C LEU A 171 70.26 -45.40 38.41
N LEU A 172 70.37 -44.80 37.22
CA LEU A 172 69.69 -43.55 36.87
C LEU A 172 68.16 -43.70 36.77
N GLY A 173 67.68 -44.86 36.28
CA GLY A 173 66.25 -45.17 36.19
C GLY A 173 65.54 -45.23 37.55
N VAL A 174 66.21 -45.73 38.60
CA VAL A 174 65.63 -45.83 39.95
C VAL A 174 65.55 -44.46 40.64
N VAL A 175 66.55 -43.59 40.44
CA VAL A 175 66.53 -42.22 40.97
C VAL A 175 65.48 -41.36 40.25
N ALA A 176 65.35 -41.52 38.92
CA ALA A 176 64.30 -40.85 38.14
C ALA A 176 62.89 -41.29 38.56
N LEU A 177 62.70 -42.58 38.86
CA LEU A 177 61.41 -43.11 39.33
C LEU A 177 61.01 -42.52 40.70
N LEU A 178 61.95 -42.40 41.64
CA LEU A 178 61.70 -41.79 42.95
C LEU A 178 61.40 -40.28 42.86
N ALA A 179 62.06 -39.57 41.94
CA ALA A 179 61.77 -38.15 41.66
C ALA A 179 60.36 -37.95 41.07
N VAL A 180 59.94 -38.83 40.14
CA VAL A 180 58.61 -38.79 39.52
C VAL A 180 57.51 -39.11 40.54
N VAL A 181 57.71 -40.11 41.40
CA VAL A 181 56.73 -40.46 42.45
C VAL A 181 56.58 -39.35 43.49
N GLY A 182 57.66 -38.61 43.79
CA GLY A 182 57.61 -37.43 44.67
C GLY A 182 57.00 -36.18 44.03
N LEU A 183 57.17 -35.99 42.72
CA LEU A 183 56.63 -34.82 42.00
C LEU A 183 55.14 -34.92 41.66
N ILE A 184 54.59 -36.13 41.50
CA ILE A 184 53.18 -36.36 41.17
C ILE A 184 52.20 -35.76 42.21
N PRO A 185 52.36 -35.96 43.54
CA PRO A 185 51.48 -35.34 44.53
C PRO A 185 51.64 -33.82 44.62
N LEU A 186 52.87 -33.30 44.39
CA LEU A 186 53.12 -31.86 44.31
C LEU A 186 52.45 -31.24 43.08
N TRP A 187 52.56 -31.90 41.93
CA TRP A 187 51.90 -31.52 40.68
C TRP A 187 50.38 -31.55 40.81
N MET A 188 49.80 -32.59 41.45
CA MET A 188 48.36 -32.64 41.73
C MET A 188 47.90 -31.52 42.67
N ALA A 189 48.69 -31.18 43.70
CA ALA A 189 48.35 -30.11 44.64
C ALA A 189 48.38 -28.71 43.98
N VAL A 190 49.35 -28.47 43.08
CA VAL A 190 49.44 -27.24 42.29
C VAL A 190 48.34 -27.19 41.24
N TYR A 191 48.13 -28.28 40.49
CA TYR A 191 47.10 -28.38 39.46
C TYR A 191 45.69 -28.19 40.05
N GLY A 192 45.37 -28.79 41.19
CA GLY A 192 44.07 -28.63 41.85
C GLY A 192 43.79 -27.21 42.39
N ARG A 193 44.82 -26.39 42.60
CA ARG A 193 44.67 -24.99 43.02
C ARG A 193 44.45 -24.04 41.83
N TYR A 194 45.03 -24.35 40.66
CA TYR A 194 44.91 -23.55 39.44
C TYR A 194 43.82 -24.04 38.47
N ALA A 195 43.39 -25.30 38.56
CA ALA A 195 42.34 -25.90 37.73
C ALA A 195 40.93 -25.76 38.34
N ARG A 196 40.70 -24.76 39.19
CA ARG A 196 39.33 -24.37 39.58
C ARG A 196 38.80 -23.46 38.49
N PRO A 197 37.75 -23.86 37.74
CA PRO A 197 37.14 -22.95 36.78
C PRO A 197 36.68 -21.68 37.53
N PRO A 198 36.86 -20.48 36.96
CA PRO A 198 36.33 -19.27 37.58
C PRO A 198 34.82 -19.43 37.77
N GLN A 199 34.31 -18.99 38.93
CA GLN A 199 32.87 -18.91 39.14
C GLN A 199 32.30 -17.93 38.10
N PRO A 200 31.19 -18.25 37.41
CA PRO A 200 30.56 -17.31 36.50
C PRO A 200 30.17 -16.07 37.30
N THR A 201 30.80 -14.94 37.01
CA THR A 201 30.37 -13.64 37.53
C THR A 201 28.95 -13.38 37.03
N PRO A 202 28.00 -12.98 37.90
CA PRO A 202 26.67 -12.63 37.46
C PRO A 202 26.77 -11.46 36.48
N VAL A 203 26.36 -11.69 35.23
CA VAL A 203 26.27 -10.64 34.22
C VAL A 203 25.18 -9.65 34.65
N PRO A 204 25.44 -8.34 34.63
CA PRO A 204 24.46 -7.35 35.04
C PRO A 204 23.22 -7.44 34.14
N GLN A 205 22.05 -7.56 34.74
CA GLN A 205 20.77 -7.59 34.04
C GLN A 205 20.15 -6.19 34.01
N VAL A 206 19.52 -5.85 32.89
CA VAL A 206 18.79 -4.60 32.70
C VAL A 206 17.36 -4.89 32.25
N ALA A 207 16.41 -4.06 32.70
CA ALA A 207 15.02 -4.16 32.28
C ALA A 207 14.85 -3.55 30.88
N VAL A 208 14.15 -4.24 29.98
CA VAL A 208 13.82 -3.72 28.65
C VAL A 208 12.80 -2.58 28.76
N PRO A 209 13.06 -1.39 28.18
CA PRO A 209 12.11 -0.28 28.21
C PRO A 209 10.88 -0.52 27.29
N SER A 210 9.82 0.26 27.47
CA SER A 210 8.67 0.26 26.57
C SER A 210 8.95 1.16 25.36
N LEU A 211 8.84 0.58 24.17
CA LEU A 211 9.20 1.26 22.92
C LEU A 211 7.97 1.53 22.05
N ILE A 212 6.85 0.87 22.32
CA ILE A 212 5.62 0.94 21.53
C ILE A 212 5.15 2.40 21.39
N GLY A 213 4.90 2.83 20.15
CA GLY A 213 4.40 4.17 19.82
C GLY A 213 5.46 5.27 19.75
N LEU A 214 6.72 4.99 20.13
CA LEU A 214 7.84 5.91 19.98
C LEU A 214 8.33 5.96 18.53
N GLU A 215 9.02 7.04 18.16
CA GLU A 215 9.74 7.13 16.89
C GLU A 215 11.02 6.26 16.91
N GLU A 216 11.51 5.84 15.74
CA GLU A 216 12.71 4.97 15.66
C GLU A 216 13.91 5.55 16.43
N TRP A 217 14.14 6.85 16.30
CA TRP A 217 15.28 7.53 16.93
C TRP A 217 15.13 7.58 18.47
N GLU A 218 13.92 7.84 18.98
CA GLU A 218 13.63 7.84 20.42
C GLU A 218 13.78 6.43 20.99
N ALA A 219 13.28 5.42 20.29
CA ALA A 219 13.38 4.02 20.69
C ALA A 219 14.84 3.54 20.71
N ARG A 220 15.65 3.94 19.71
CA ARG A 220 17.09 3.64 19.67
C ARG A 220 17.81 4.26 20.85
N GLN A 221 17.59 5.55 21.10
CA GLN A 221 18.21 6.24 22.22
C GLN A 221 17.86 5.56 23.55
N LEU A 222 16.59 5.22 23.77
CA LEU A 222 16.14 4.60 25.01
C LEU A 222 16.71 3.19 25.24
N ILE A 223 16.88 2.40 24.17
CA ILE A 223 17.54 1.08 24.21
C ILE A 223 19.03 1.24 24.56
N GLU A 224 19.73 2.16 23.90
CA GLU A 224 21.16 2.39 24.10
C GLU A 224 21.46 2.93 25.50
N GLU A 225 20.61 3.83 26.02
CA GLU A 225 20.69 4.33 27.40
C GLU A 225 20.49 3.21 28.43
N ALA A 226 19.63 2.22 28.14
CA ALA A 226 19.48 1.01 28.94
C ALA A 226 20.68 0.04 28.80
N GLY A 227 21.65 0.31 27.93
CA GLY A 227 22.80 -0.57 27.70
C GLY A 227 22.43 -1.86 26.97
N LEU A 228 21.42 -1.78 26.09
CA LEU A 228 20.97 -2.85 25.20
C LEU A 228 21.32 -2.49 23.74
N THR A 229 21.21 -3.45 22.83
CA THR A 229 21.51 -3.24 21.41
C THR A 229 20.21 -3.11 20.61
N PHE A 230 20.09 -2.06 19.78
CA PHE A 230 18.93 -1.83 18.92
C PHE A 230 19.06 -2.59 17.60
N GLU A 231 18.02 -3.32 17.19
CA GLU A 231 17.94 -3.94 15.86
C GLU A 231 16.58 -3.65 15.21
N LEU A 232 16.58 -3.13 13.98
CA LEU A 232 15.35 -2.90 13.21
C LEU A 232 15.03 -4.16 12.39
N LEU A 233 13.92 -4.82 12.71
CA LEU A 233 13.49 -6.06 12.04
C LEU A 233 12.62 -5.81 10.80
N GLY A 234 12.10 -4.60 10.63
CA GLY A 234 11.29 -4.20 9.48
C GLY A 234 10.03 -3.42 9.89
N SER A 235 9.00 -3.51 9.06
CA SER A 235 7.70 -2.86 9.30
C SER A 235 6.52 -3.80 9.08
N ARG A 236 5.42 -3.59 9.82
CA ARG A 236 4.15 -4.28 9.62
C ARG A 236 2.98 -3.29 9.51
N PRO A 237 1.88 -3.64 8.81
CA PRO A 237 0.65 -2.86 8.85
C PRO A 237 0.10 -2.78 10.27
N ASP A 238 -0.31 -1.58 10.68
CA ASP A 238 -0.93 -1.33 11.98
C ASP A 238 -1.94 -0.20 11.83
N ASP A 239 -3.19 -0.47 12.23
CA ASP A 239 -4.29 0.50 12.09
C ASP A 239 -4.37 1.48 13.28
N GLN A 240 -3.65 1.21 14.38
CA GLN A 240 -3.68 2.01 15.61
C GLN A 240 -2.44 2.89 15.76
N ILE A 241 -1.28 2.38 15.33
CA ILE A 241 0.00 3.06 15.48
C ILE A 241 0.34 3.78 14.18
N PRO A 242 0.58 5.11 14.21
CA PRO A 242 0.96 5.87 13.02
C PRO A 242 2.22 5.30 12.34
N PRO A 243 2.37 5.50 11.02
CA PRO A 243 3.55 5.04 10.29
C PRO A 243 4.84 5.60 10.90
N LEU A 244 5.93 4.83 10.76
CA LEU A 244 7.28 5.13 11.29
C LEU A 244 7.41 5.09 12.82
N ARG A 245 6.39 4.66 13.55
CA ARG A 245 6.46 4.43 15.01
C ARG A 245 6.56 2.96 15.33
N VAL A 246 7.12 2.63 16.49
CA VAL A 246 7.28 1.24 16.92
C VAL A 246 5.91 0.58 17.12
N ALA A 247 5.64 -0.45 16.33
CA ALA A 247 4.44 -1.28 16.43
C ALA A 247 4.65 -2.52 17.30
N ASP A 248 5.87 -3.03 17.38
CA ASP A 248 6.21 -4.22 18.16
C ASP A 248 7.68 -4.22 18.63
N GLN A 249 7.94 -4.97 19.70
CA GLN A 249 9.29 -5.23 20.22
C GLN A 249 9.46 -6.73 20.54
N THR A 250 10.61 -7.32 20.20
CA THR A 250 10.83 -8.78 20.37
C THR A 250 10.84 -9.23 21.82
N VAL A 251 11.28 -8.34 22.72
CA VAL A 251 11.31 -8.59 24.16
C VAL A 251 10.33 -7.65 24.81
N ALA A 252 9.39 -8.17 25.59
CA ALA A 252 8.39 -7.36 26.26
C ALA A 252 9.02 -6.35 27.23
N SER A 253 8.37 -5.18 27.34
CA SER A 253 8.76 -4.16 28.31
C SER A 253 8.77 -4.74 29.74
N GLY A 254 9.80 -4.39 30.52
CA GLY A 254 10.00 -4.83 31.90
C GLY A 254 10.66 -6.20 32.05
N THR A 255 10.92 -6.94 30.96
CA THR A 255 11.71 -8.19 31.03
C THR A 255 13.16 -7.88 31.36
N MET A 256 13.75 -8.66 32.27
CA MET A 256 15.17 -8.56 32.63
C MET A 256 16.02 -9.37 31.66
N VAL A 257 16.93 -8.70 30.95
CA VAL A 257 17.86 -9.32 30.00
C VAL A 257 19.31 -8.98 30.35
N GLU A 258 20.26 -9.77 29.85
CA GLU A 258 21.68 -9.49 30.06
C GLU A 258 22.06 -8.19 29.35
N ARG A 259 22.91 -7.37 29.97
CA ARG A 259 23.41 -6.13 29.36
C ARG A 259 24.08 -6.44 28.01
N GLY A 260 23.75 -5.65 26.99
CA GLY A 260 24.20 -5.86 25.61
C GLY A 260 23.30 -6.77 24.77
N SER A 261 22.26 -7.37 25.35
CA SER A 261 21.25 -8.14 24.59
C SER A 261 20.60 -7.30 23.50
N THR A 262 20.27 -7.93 22.38
CA THR A 262 19.61 -7.28 21.25
C THR A 262 18.10 -7.25 21.43
N VAL A 263 17.50 -6.06 21.30
CA VAL A 263 16.05 -5.86 21.26
C VAL A 263 15.68 -5.49 19.84
N GLY A 264 14.92 -6.37 19.20
CA GLY A 264 14.40 -6.18 17.86
C GLY A 264 13.14 -5.33 17.89
N VAL A 265 13.02 -4.39 16.97
CA VAL A 265 11.91 -3.44 16.86
C VAL A 265 11.25 -3.58 15.48
N VAL A 266 9.92 -3.58 15.45
CA VAL A 266 9.12 -3.56 14.22
C VAL A 266 8.36 -2.24 14.16
N LEU A 267 8.50 -1.49 13.06
CA LEU A 267 7.77 -0.23 12.87
C LEU A 267 6.39 -0.45 12.25
N SER A 268 5.47 0.48 12.47
CA SER A 268 4.20 0.55 11.77
C SER A 268 4.43 1.08 10.35
N SER A 269 3.82 0.43 9.36
CA SER A 269 3.67 0.97 8.01
C SER A 269 2.34 1.72 7.81
N GLY A 270 1.57 1.94 8.88
CA GLY A 270 0.21 2.48 8.84
C GLY A 270 -0.83 1.47 8.36
N PRO A 271 -2.10 1.92 8.18
CA PRO A 271 -3.17 1.06 7.72
C PRO A 271 -2.93 0.59 6.29
N ARG A 272 -3.41 -0.61 5.97
CA ARG A 272 -3.32 -1.14 4.61
C ARG A 272 -4.26 -0.35 3.70
N PHE A 273 -3.75 0.17 2.57
CA PHE A 273 -4.58 0.83 1.55
C PHE A 273 -4.94 -0.12 0.40
N ILE A 274 -6.11 0.11 -0.19
CA ILE A 274 -6.68 -0.59 -1.33
C ILE A 274 -6.92 0.46 -2.42
N SER A 275 -6.40 0.22 -3.63
CA SER A 275 -6.71 1.07 -4.79
C SER A 275 -8.11 0.73 -5.31
N LEU A 276 -8.96 1.74 -5.40
CA LEU A 276 -10.37 1.58 -5.70
C LEU A 276 -10.60 1.39 -7.21
N PRO A 277 -11.17 0.27 -7.69
CA PRO A 277 -11.49 0.14 -9.11
C PRO A 277 -12.60 1.12 -9.53
N SER A 278 -12.70 1.38 -10.83
CA SER A 278 -13.91 2.01 -11.39
C SER A 278 -15.09 1.05 -11.35
N LEU A 279 -16.19 1.52 -10.78
CA LEU A 279 -17.46 0.83 -10.58
C LEU A 279 -18.59 1.47 -11.39
N ILE A 280 -18.29 2.56 -12.10
CA ILE A 280 -19.24 3.30 -12.94
C ILE A 280 -19.74 2.36 -14.07
N ASN A 281 -21.03 2.47 -14.41
CA ASN A 281 -21.76 1.65 -15.36
C ASN A 281 -21.96 0.17 -14.97
N LEU A 282 -21.50 -0.26 -13.79
CA LEU A 282 -21.83 -1.58 -13.27
C LEU A 282 -23.22 -1.58 -12.62
N ARG A 283 -23.80 -2.78 -12.49
CA ARG A 283 -24.95 -3.00 -11.60
C ARG A 283 -24.52 -2.77 -10.15
N ALA A 284 -25.34 -2.08 -9.36
CA ALA A 284 -25.03 -1.78 -7.96
C ALA A 284 -24.71 -3.05 -7.17
N GLU A 285 -25.45 -4.13 -7.38
CA GLU A 285 -25.23 -5.41 -6.71
C GLU A 285 -23.89 -6.06 -7.08
N GLU A 286 -23.43 -5.85 -8.31
CA GLU A 286 -22.11 -6.31 -8.77
C GLU A 286 -20.98 -5.46 -8.20
N ALA A 287 -21.14 -4.14 -8.22
CA ALA A 287 -20.19 -3.21 -7.62
C ALA A 287 -20.01 -3.47 -6.13
N GLU A 288 -21.12 -3.68 -5.39
CA GLU A 288 -21.08 -4.04 -3.98
C GLU A 288 -20.35 -5.36 -3.70
N ARG A 289 -20.59 -6.40 -4.51
CA ARG A 289 -19.86 -7.67 -4.35
C ARG A 289 -18.35 -7.45 -4.50
N ARG A 290 -17.95 -6.72 -5.53
CA ARG A 290 -16.54 -6.42 -5.82
C ARG A 290 -15.88 -5.61 -4.69
N LEU A 291 -16.58 -4.65 -4.11
CA LEU A 291 -16.10 -3.89 -2.95
C LEU A 291 -15.99 -4.75 -1.69
N ARG A 292 -16.97 -5.64 -1.44
CA ARG A 292 -16.92 -6.58 -0.31
C ARG A 292 -15.76 -7.57 -0.43
N GLU A 293 -15.45 -8.05 -1.63
CA GLU A 293 -14.28 -8.91 -1.90
C GLU A 293 -12.95 -8.20 -1.60
N LEU A 294 -12.90 -6.87 -1.79
CA LEU A 294 -11.75 -6.06 -1.41
C LEU A 294 -11.70 -5.77 0.10
N GLY A 295 -12.74 -6.11 0.87
CA GLY A 295 -12.82 -5.81 2.30
C GLY A 295 -13.18 -4.37 2.61
N LEU A 296 -13.89 -3.69 1.70
CA LEU A 296 -14.39 -2.32 1.87
C LEU A 296 -15.87 -2.33 2.29
N ALA A 297 -16.24 -1.34 3.12
CA ALA A 297 -17.63 -1.09 3.47
C ALA A 297 -18.32 -0.31 2.35
N VAL A 298 -19.61 -0.61 2.09
CA VAL A 298 -20.37 0.01 0.98
C VAL A 298 -21.57 0.76 1.53
N GLU A 299 -21.75 1.99 1.05
CA GLU A 299 -22.93 2.81 1.27
C GLU A 299 -23.59 3.09 -0.09
N ARG A 300 -24.92 2.97 -0.19
CA ARG A 300 -25.66 3.24 -1.41
C ARG A 300 -26.41 4.56 -1.28
N ARG A 301 -26.24 5.43 -2.26
CA ARG A 301 -27.04 6.65 -2.42
C ARG A 301 -27.73 6.60 -3.77
N GLU A 302 -29.03 6.83 -3.79
CA GLU A 302 -29.78 6.89 -5.05
C GLU A 302 -29.90 8.32 -5.56
N GLU A 303 -29.67 8.50 -6.87
CA GLU A 303 -29.83 9.76 -7.56
C GLU A 303 -30.56 9.57 -8.89
N TRP A 304 -31.24 10.62 -9.34
CA TRP A 304 -31.99 10.58 -10.61
C TRP A 304 -31.02 10.37 -11.77
N GLY A 305 -31.17 9.27 -12.50
CA GLY A 305 -30.29 8.94 -13.63
C GLY A 305 -30.93 9.11 -15.00
N GLY A 306 -32.21 9.48 -15.06
CA GLY A 306 -32.92 9.70 -16.32
C GLY A 306 -32.93 8.45 -17.19
N ASP A 307 -32.18 8.49 -18.29
CA ASP A 307 -32.05 7.35 -19.22
C ASP A 307 -31.07 6.27 -18.74
N VAL A 308 -30.27 6.54 -17.71
CA VAL A 308 -29.41 5.51 -17.11
C VAL A 308 -30.32 4.48 -16.44
N PRO A 309 -30.19 3.17 -16.78
CA PRO A 309 -31.04 2.14 -16.21
C PRO A 309 -30.97 2.14 -14.68
N GLU A 310 -32.12 1.94 -14.06
CA GLU A 310 -32.19 1.86 -12.61
C GLU A 310 -31.30 0.75 -12.05
N GLY A 311 -30.68 1.01 -10.89
CA GLY A 311 -29.74 0.09 -10.26
C GLY A 311 -28.34 0.12 -10.89
N THR A 312 -28.07 1.02 -11.84
CA THR A 312 -26.74 1.20 -12.43
C THR A 312 -25.95 2.26 -11.65
N VAL A 313 -24.68 2.00 -11.36
CA VAL A 313 -23.80 2.97 -10.71
C VAL A 313 -23.44 4.09 -11.69
N MET A 314 -23.77 5.32 -11.33
CA MET A 314 -23.43 6.54 -12.09
C MET A 314 -22.18 7.23 -11.56
N GLY A 315 -21.88 7.04 -10.28
CA GLY A 315 -20.75 7.65 -9.61
C GLY A 315 -20.32 6.86 -8.39
N GLN A 316 -19.14 7.18 -7.88
CA GLN A 316 -18.59 6.59 -6.67
C GLN A 316 -17.78 7.64 -5.91
N GLU A 317 -17.77 7.53 -4.59
CA GLU A 317 -16.96 8.35 -3.68
C GLU A 317 -16.29 7.44 -2.65
N PRO A 318 -14.95 7.39 -2.56
CA PRO A 318 -13.97 8.11 -3.38
C PRO A 318 -13.98 7.73 -4.88
N PRO A 319 -13.43 8.57 -5.78
CA PRO A 319 -13.26 8.25 -7.20
C PRO A 319 -12.36 7.02 -7.44
N ALA A 320 -12.41 6.50 -8.67
CA ALA A 320 -11.56 5.41 -9.10
C ALA A 320 -10.06 5.76 -8.94
N ASP A 321 -9.25 4.73 -8.75
CA ASP A 321 -7.80 4.73 -8.51
C ASP A 321 -7.35 5.36 -7.19
N GLU A 322 -8.24 5.99 -6.42
CA GLU A 322 -7.94 6.52 -5.09
C GLU A 322 -7.65 5.40 -4.08
N ALA A 323 -6.73 5.67 -3.16
CA ALA A 323 -6.32 4.73 -2.12
C ALA A 323 -7.23 4.86 -0.89
N VAL A 324 -7.98 3.79 -0.61
CA VAL A 324 -8.92 3.72 0.54
C VAL A 324 -8.33 2.78 1.59
N PRO A 325 -8.30 3.14 2.89
CA PRO A 325 -7.87 2.20 3.92
C PRO A 325 -8.74 0.94 3.92
N ALA A 326 -8.16 -0.21 4.29
CA ALA A 326 -8.89 -1.46 4.44
C ALA A 326 -10.02 -1.29 5.46
N GLY A 327 -11.21 -1.82 5.14
CA GLY A 327 -12.43 -1.56 5.92
C GLY A 327 -13.01 -0.15 5.74
N GLY A 328 -12.38 0.71 4.96
CA GLY A 328 -12.88 2.04 4.60
C GLY A 328 -14.20 1.99 3.85
N ARG A 329 -14.92 3.11 3.84
CA ARG A 329 -16.26 3.21 3.26
C ARG A 329 -16.22 3.82 1.86
N VAL A 330 -16.95 3.20 0.94
CA VAL A 330 -17.17 3.69 -0.42
C VAL A 330 -18.67 3.91 -0.63
N THR A 331 -19.03 5.11 -1.07
CA THR A 331 -20.41 5.47 -1.43
C THR A 331 -20.61 5.23 -2.92
N LEU A 332 -21.59 4.41 -3.29
CA LEU A 332 -22.05 4.22 -4.66
C LEU A 332 -23.23 5.14 -4.93
N ILE A 333 -23.11 5.97 -5.96
CA ILE A 333 -24.19 6.79 -6.48
C ILE A 333 -24.90 5.98 -7.56
N VAL A 334 -26.11 5.51 -7.27
CA VAL A 334 -26.87 4.57 -8.09
C VAL A 334 -28.04 5.30 -8.75
N SER A 335 -28.24 5.04 -10.04
CA SER A 335 -29.38 5.55 -10.79
C SER A 335 -30.69 5.01 -10.22
N SER A 336 -31.61 5.90 -9.87
CA SER A 336 -33.04 5.59 -9.68
C SER A 336 -33.82 5.52 -11.00
N GLY A 337 -33.12 5.67 -12.14
CA GLY A 337 -33.71 5.78 -13.47
C GLY A 337 -34.58 7.03 -13.58
N ARG A 338 -35.76 6.85 -14.17
CA ARG A 338 -36.80 7.90 -14.31
C ARG A 338 -37.65 8.06 -13.05
N ARG A 339 -37.51 7.16 -12.07
CA ARG A 339 -38.34 7.12 -10.87
C ARG A 339 -37.84 8.08 -9.79
N ILE A 340 -38.79 8.66 -9.08
CA ILE A 340 -38.64 9.65 -8.03
C ILE A 340 -39.42 9.11 -6.82
N PRO A 341 -38.78 8.46 -5.84
CA PRO A 341 -39.49 7.98 -4.64
C PRO A 341 -40.03 9.17 -3.84
N ILE A 342 -41.26 9.09 -3.33
CA ILE A 342 -41.88 10.22 -2.62
C ILE A 342 -42.38 9.79 -1.24
N GLY A 343 -43.31 8.84 -1.18
CA GLY A 343 -43.86 8.33 0.08
C GLY A 343 -44.62 9.38 0.91
N ALA A 344 -45.27 10.37 0.28
CA ALA A 344 -45.94 11.45 1.00
C ALA A 344 -47.39 11.12 1.32
N ASN A 345 -47.77 11.21 2.60
CA ASN A 345 -49.12 10.96 3.10
C ASN A 345 -49.93 12.26 3.12
N LEU A 346 -51.08 12.24 2.45
CA LEU A 346 -52.07 13.31 2.47
C LEU A 346 -53.28 12.88 3.30
N ASP A 347 -53.39 13.51 4.46
CA ASP A 347 -54.49 13.38 5.42
C ASP A 347 -54.85 11.94 5.87
N ASP A 348 -53.92 10.99 5.82
CA ASP A 348 -54.14 9.55 6.03
C ASP A 348 -55.20 8.95 5.07
N LYS A 349 -55.46 9.65 3.97
CA LYS A 349 -56.45 9.29 2.94
C LYS A 349 -55.77 8.67 1.74
N VAL A 350 -54.67 9.26 1.30
CA VAL A 350 -53.95 8.86 0.10
C VAL A 350 -52.45 9.05 0.27
N LEU A 351 -51.69 8.13 -0.31
CA LEU A 351 -50.24 8.16 -0.34
C LEU A 351 -49.77 8.47 -1.77
N LEU A 352 -48.95 9.50 -1.94
CA LEU A 352 -48.17 9.70 -3.15
C LEU A 352 -46.91 8.83 -3.04
N LEU A 353 -46.91 7.68 -3.72
CA LEU A 353 -45.83 6.70 -3.62
C LEU A 353 -44.56 7.21 -4.29
N GLU A 354 -44.65 7.55 -5.57
CA GLU A 354 -43.52 7.94 -6.40
C GLU A 354 -44.00 8.76 -7.60
N GLY A 355 -43.06 9.44 -8.25
CA GLY A 355 -43.24 10.06 -9.56
C GLY A 355 -42.30 9.44 -10.59
N GLU A 356 -42.67 9.44 -11.86
CA GLU A 356 -41.80 9.09 -12.97
C GLU A 356 -41.71 10.27 -13.94
N LEU A 357 -40.49 10.64 -14.30
CA LEU A 357 -40.21 11.81 -15.13
C LEU A 357 -39.45 11.40 -16.39
N ASP A 358 -39.93 11.85 -17.55
CA ASP A 358 -39.23 11.57 -18.82
C ASP A 358 -37.90 12.33 -18.94
N ARG A 359 -37.83 13.55 -18.39
CA ARG A 359 -36.64 14.41 -18.43
C ARG A 359 -36.60 15.40 -17.25
N ALA A 360 -35.40 15.72 -16.75
CA ALA A 360 -35.23 16.76 -15.75
C ALA A 360 -34.68 18.09 -16.32
N ILE A 361 -34.35 18.13 -17.61
CA ILE A 361 -33.83 19.30 -18.32
C ILE A 361 -34.73 19.59 -19.51
N LEU A 362 -35.18 20.83 -19.66
CA LEU A 362 -36.14 21.25 -20.69
C LEU A 362 -35.71 22.56 -21.35
N LYS A 363 -36.21 22.79 -22.56
CA LYS A 363 -36.21 24.11 -23.22
C LYS A 363 -37.59 24.77 -23.19
N PRO A 364 -37.69 26.11 -23.28
CA PRO A 364 -38.97 26.78 -23.48
C PRO A 364 -39.71 26.23 -24.71
N GLY A 365 -40.99 25.90 -24.55
CA GLY A 365 -41.83 25.26 -25.56
C GLY A 365 -41.87 23.72 -25.49
N GLU A 366 -40.98 23.08 -24.73
CA GLU A 366 -41.02 21.63 -24.53
C GLU A 366 -42.05 21.22 -23.47
N THR A 367 -42.52 19.98 -23.57
CA THR A 367 -43.46 19.37 -22.61
C THR A 367 -42.73 18.36 -21.74
N LEU A 368 -42.90 18.53 -20.43
CA LEU A 368 -42.51 17.59 -19.39
C LEU A 368 -43.62 16.55 -19.20
N HIS A 369 -43.28 15.26 -19.25
CA HIS A 369 -44.21 14.18 -18.97
C HIS A 369 -43.93 13.62 -17.58
N LEU A 370 -44.92 13.68 -16.70
CA LEU A 370 -44.84 13.23 -15.32
C LEU A 370 -45.94 12.20 -15.07
N ILE A 371 -45.60 11.03 -14.54
CA ILE A 371 -46.58 10.07 -14.03
C ILE A 371 -46.49 10.10 -12.51
N LEU A 372 -47.62 10.31 -11.84
CA LEU A 372 -47.72 10.24 -10.38
C LEU A 372 -48.39 8.93 -10.00
N ARG A 373 -47.73 8.15 -9.15
CA ARG A 373 -48.28 6.89 -8.63
C ARG A 373 -48.89 7.13 -7.26
N TRP A 374 -50.21 6.99 -7.19
CA TRP A 374 -50.99 7.17 -5.97
C TRP A 374 -51.43 5.83 -5.39
N GLN A 375 -51.67 5.78 -4.08
CA GLN A 375 -52.31 4.67 -3.39
C GLN A 375 -53.36 5.19 -2.41
N ALA A 376 -54.62 4.77 -2.56
CA ALA A 376 -55.65 5.08 -1.58
C ALA A 376 -55.41 4.26 -0.31
N LEU A 377 -55.34 4.91 0.86
CA LEU A 377 -55.18 4.23 2.16
C LEU A 377 -56.54 3.89 2.78
N GLN A 378 -57.59 4.53 2.31
CA GLN A 378 -58.97 4.31 2.72
C GLN A 378 -59.93 4.77 1.63
N ALA A 379 -61.22 4.46 1.81
CA ALA A 379 -62.26 4.91 0.89
C ALA A 379 -62.39 6.44 0.95
N MET A 380 -62.40 7.07 -0.21
CA MET A 380 -62.49 8.52 -0.34
C MET A 380 -63.96 8.95 -0.42
N ASP A 381 -64.35 9.90 0.43
CA ASP A 381 -65.72 10.41 0.51
C ASP A 381 -66.01 11.57 -0.46
N ARG A 382 -64.96 12.08 -1.12
CA ARG A 382 -65.02 13.25 -2.00
C ARG A 382 -64.12 13.09 -3.21
N ASP A 383 -64.42 13.88 -4.24
CA ASP A 383 -63.60 14.01 -5.44
C ASP A 383 -62.62 15.17 -5.29
N TYR A 384 -61.35 14.82 -5.24
CA TYR A 384 -60.25 15.76 -5.18
C TYR A 384 -59.67 15.98 -6.58
N THR A 385 -59.30 17.23 -6.84
CA THR A 385 -58.51 17.62 -8.00
C THR A 385 -57.05 17.54 -7.60
N VAL A 386 -56.26 16.83 -8.41
CA VAL A 386 -54.81 16.86 -8.28
C VAL A 386 -54.31 18.07 -9.05
N PHE A 387 -53.43 18.84 -8.41
CA PHE A 387 -52.71 19.89 -9.09
C PHE A 387 -51.24 19.51 -9.24
N VAL A 388 -50.71 19.77 -10.42
CA VAL A 388 -49.29 19.65 -10.71
C VAL A 388 -48.83 20.98 -11.29
N HIS A 389 -48.00 21.70 -10.55
CA HIS A 389 -47.53 23.03 -10.91
C HIS A 389 -46.02 23.00 -11.14
N LEU A 390 -45.57 23.63 -12.21
CA LEU A 390 -44.19 24.04 -12.38
C LEU A 390 -44.05 25.46 -11.82
N THR A 391 -43.16 25.65 -10.86
CA THR A 391 -43.08 26.90 -10.08
C THR A 391 -41.65 27.44 -9.99
N TYR A 392 -41.51 28.75 -9.86
CA TYR A 392 -40.26 29.39 -9.42
C TYR A 392 -39.99 29.07 -7.95
N GLU A 393 -38.79 29.40 -7.46
CA GLU A 393 -38.44 29.27 -6.04
C GLU A 393 -39.37 30.07 -5.11
N ASP A 394 -39.86 31.23 -5.56
CA ASP A 394 -40.83 32.06 -4.83
C ASP A 394 -42.28 31.53 -4.88
N GLY A 395 -42.51 30.40 -5.54
CA GLY A 395 -43.82 29.74 -5.66
C GLY A 395 -44.72 30.29 -6.78
N ARG A 396 -44.28 31.28 -7.58
CA ARG A 396 -45.03 31.71 -8.76
C ARG A 396 -45.13 30.57 -9.78
N ILE A 397 -46.32 30.39 -10.34
CA ILE A 397 -46.61 29.31 -11.30
C ILE A 397 -46.16 29.73 -12.70
N VAL A 398 -45.47 28.81 -13.38
CA VAL A 398 -45.00 28.91 -14.77
C VAL A 398 -45.91 28.12 -15.69
N ALA A 399 -46.18 26.87 -15.31
CA ALA A 399 -47.08 25.97 -16.01
C ALA A 399 -47.87 25.18 -14.96
N GLN A 400 -49.09 24.77 -15.29
CA GLN A 400 -49.91 23.99 -14.38
C GLN A 400 -50.83 23.05 -15.13
N GLN A 401 -51.20 21.96 -14.46
CA GLN A 401 -52.28 21.10 -14.86
C GLN A 401 -53.05 20.66 -13.60
N ASP A 402 -54.34 21.01 -13.59
CA ASP A 402 -55.24 20.76 -12.47
C ASP A 402 -56.45 20.00 -13.00
N ASN A 403 -56.57 18.74 -12.61
CA ASN A 403 -57.63 17.84 -13.05
C ASN A 403 -57.87 16.73 -12.03
N GLN A 404 -59.04 16.11 -12.09
CA GLN A 404 -59.23 14.83 -11.41
C GLN A 404 -58.33 13.77 -12.07
N PRO A 405 -57.95 12.72 -11.31
CA PRO A 405 -57.05 11.68 -11.79
C PRO A 405 -57.47 11.01 -13.10
N LEU A 406 -56.48 10.54 -13.86
CA LEU A 406 -56.62 10.00 -15.21
C LEU A 406 -57.36 10.96 -16.16
N ARG A 407 -56.94 12.22 -16.19
CA ARG A 407 -57.52 13.27 -17.08
C ARG A 407 -59.03 13.40 -16.93
N ASN A 408 -59.50 13.51 -15.69
CA ASN A 408 -60.90 13.63 -15.30
C ASN A 408 -61.78 12.39 -15.54
N THR A 409 -61.18 11.22 -15.73
CA THR A 409 -61.95 9.98 -15.94
C THR A 409 -62.03 9.11 -14.68
N ARG A 410 -61.22 9.38 -13.65
CA ARG A 410 -61.13 8.56 -12.45
C ARG A 410 -61.23 9.41 -11.17
N PRO A 411 -62.45 9.80 -10.75
CA PRO A 411 -62.67 10.54 -9.51
C PRO A 411 -62.08 9.80 -8.30
N THR A 412 -61.50 10.53 -7.34
CA THR A 412 -60.88 9.91 -6.16
C THR A 412 -61.86 9.12 -5.31
N SER A 413 -63.15 9.50 -5.26
CA SER A 413 -64.19 8.73 -4.55
C SER A 413 -64.43 7.33 -5.13
N SER A 414 -64.00 7.08 -6.37
CA SER A 414 -64.13 5.78 -7.04
C SER A 414 -62.96 4.83 -6.81
N TRP A 415 -61.94 5.27 -6.07
CA TRP A 415 -60.76 4.46 -5.77
C TRP A 415 -61.07 3.44 -4.67
N GLY A 416 -60.62 2.21 -4.88
CA GLY A 416 -60.62 1.15 -3.87
C GLY A 416 -59.54 1.38 -2.81
N VAL A 417 -59.77 0.80 -1.63
CA VAL A 417 -58.77 0.78 -0.55
C VAL A 417 -57.56 -0.03 -0.99
N GLU A 418 -56.36 0.50 -0.78
CA GLU A 418 -55.07 0.00 -1.28
C GLU A 418 -54.94 -0.03 -2.82
N GLU A 419 -55.91 0.50 -3.58
CA GLU A 419 -55.80 0.62 -5.05
C GLU A 419 -54.64 1.56 -5.38
N ARG A 420 -53.77 1.11 -6.29
CA ARG A 420 -52.69 1.91 -6.87
C ARG A 420 -53.10 2.43 -8.24
N LEU A 421 -52.86 3.72 -8.47
CA LEU A 421 -53.22 4.40 -9.70
C LEU A 421 -52.03 5.17 -10.26
N ASP A 422 -51.74 4.96 -11.54
CA ASP A 422 -50.76 5.74 -12.30
C ASP A 422 -51.46 6.88 -13.02
N ASP A 423 -51.11 8.12 -12.69
CA ASP A 423 -51.81 9.32 -13.11
C ASP A 423 -50.89 10.23 -13.95
N PRO A 424 -51.08 10.30 -15.29
CA PRO A 424 -50.18 11.01 -16.19
C PRO A 424 -50.52 12.50 -16.37
N TYR A 425 -49.48 13.33 -16.39
CA TYR A 425 -49.50 14.78 -16.53
C TYR A 425 -48.53 15.27 -17.60
N GLU A 426 -48.89 16.39 -18.23
CA GLU A 426 -48.16 17.05 -19.29
C GLU A 426 -48.04 18.55 -18.95
N LEU A 427 -46.82 18.98 -18.64
CA LEU A 427 -46.54 20.38 -18.34
C LEU A 427 -45.70 20.99 -19.46
N THR A 428 -46.32 21.82 -20.29
CA THR A 428 -45.61 22.57 -21.33
C THR A 428 -44.98 23.83 -20.76
N VAL A 429 -43.66 23.96 -20.88
CA VAL A 429 -42.92 25.15 -20.47
C VAL A 429 -43.26 26.29 -21.44
N PRO A 430 -43.81 27.42 -20.99
CA PRO A 430 -44.18 28.51 -21.88
C PRO A 430 -42.96 29.07 -22.66
N PRO A 431 -43.15 29.49 -23.92
CA PRO A 431 -42.13 30.22 -24.66
C PRO A 431 -41.68 31.46 -23.87
N GLY A 432 -40.36 31.74 -23.87
CA GLY A 432 -39.80 32.88 -23.14
C GLY A 432 -39.58 32.67 -21.64
N THR A 433 -39.83 31.48 -21.12
CA THR A 433 -39.44 31.11 -19.75
C THR A 433 -37.92 31.27 -19.58
N PRO A 434 -37.44 32.04 -18.59
CA PRO A 434 -36.01 32.29 -18.43
C PRO A 434 -35.28 31.00 -18.00
N PRO A 435 -34.00 30.82 -18.36
CA PRO A 435 -33.21 29.72 -17.86
C PRO A 435 -33.13 29.75 -16.32
N GLY A 436 -33.22 28.60 -15.67
CA GLY A 436 -33.22 28.51 -14.22
C GLY A 436 -33.71 27.16 -13.69
N LEU A 437 -33.80 27.06 -12.36
CA LEU A 437 -34.36 25.91 -11.67
C LEU A 437 -35.81 26.17 -11.30
N TYR A 438 -36.65 25.16 -11.53
CA TYR A 438 -38.08 25.22 -11.31
C TYR A 438 -38.54 24.00 -10.52
N TRP A 439 -39.48 24.17 -9.61
CA TRP A 439 -40.01 23.10 -8.79
C TRP A 439 -41.29 22.50 -9.40
N ILE A 440 -41.34 21.17 -9.48
CA ILE A 440 -42.59 20.42 -9.63
C ILE A 440 -43.25 20.35 -8.26
N ARG A 441 -44.42 20.96 -8.13
CA ARG A 441 -45.21 21.05 -6.91
C ARG A 441 -46.53 20.31 -7.11
N VAL A 442 -46.83 19.38 -6.22
CA VAL A 442 -47.98 18.48 -6.35
C VAL A 442 -48.84 18.50 -5.09
N GLY A 443 -50.15 18.37 -5.24
CA GLY A 443 -51.04 18.10 -4.12
C GLY A 443 -52.46 17.84 -4.58
N MET A 444 -53.37 17.77 -3.61
CA MET A 444 -54.80 17.60 -3.87
C MET A 444 -55.59 18.74 -3.24
N TYR A 445 -56.69 19.13 -3.87
CA TYR A 445 -57.66 20.06 -3.28
C TYR A 445 -59.09 19.73 -3.70
N LEU A 446 -60.05 20.22 -2.94
CA LEU A 446 -61.47 20.12 -3.31
C LEU A 446 -61.84 21.24 -4.29
N GLN A 447 -62.25 20.89 -5.50
CA GLN A 447 -62.62 21.86 -6.54
C GLN A 447 -63.64 22.91 -6.05
N ALA A 448 -64.62 22.49 -5.25
CA ALA A 448 -65.72 23.34 -4.80
C ALA A 448 -65.30 24.42 -3.76
N THR A 449 -64.30 24.12 -2.93
CA THR A 449 -63.89 25.01 -1.82
C THR A 449 -62.47 25.54 -1.97
N LEU A 450 -61.71 25.01 -2.93
CA LEU A 450 -60.26 25.23 -3.09
C LEU A 450 -59.44 24.85 -1.85
N GLN A 451 -60.03 24.12 -0.91
CA GLN A 451 -59.35 23.65 0.28
C GLN A 451 -58.38 22.53 -0.08
N ARG A 452 -57.11 22.71 0.26
CA ARG A 452 -56.07 21.69 0.07
C ARG A 452 -56.25 20.52 1.02
N LEU A 453 -55.93 19.33 0.54
CA LEU A 453 -55.81 18.15 1.37
C LEU A 453 -54.48 18.24 2.14
N PRO A 454 -54.50 18.25 3.48
CA PRO A 454 -53.29 18.45 4.27
C PRO A 454 -52.22 17.40 4.00
N VAL A 455 -50.96 17.83 3.90
CA VAL A 455 -49.82 16.91 3.83
C VAL A 455 -49.37 16.60 5.25
N LYS A 456 -49.69 15.38 5.74
CA LYS A 456 -49.33 14.95 7.10
C LYS A 456 -47.87 14.55 7.19
N GLU A 457 -47.40 13.80 6.19
CA GLU A 457 -46.00 13.38 6.09
C GLU A 457 -45.52 13.60 4.66
N ALA A 458 -44.33 14.18 4.50
CA ALA A 458 -43.79 14.47 3.19
C ALA A 458 -42.92 13.32 2.61
N GLY A 459 -42.74 12.24 3.38
CA GLY A 459 -41.85 11.13 3.04
C GLY A 459 -40.41 11.61 2.82
N GLU A 460 -39.85 11.26 1.66
CA GLU A 460 -38.51 11.68 1.24
C GLU A 460 -38.46 13.11 0.67
N ARG A 461 -39.62 13.77 0.58
CA ARG A 461 -39.77 15.09 -0.04
C ARG A 461 -40.03 16.18 1.00
N ARG A 462 -40.10 17.43 0.53
CA ARG A 462 -40.43 18.59 1.37
C ARG A 462 -41.88 19.00 1.12
N ALA A 463 -42.60 19.33 2.18
CA ALA A 463 -43.94 19.88 2.10
C ALA A 463 -43.94 21.40 2.30
N VAL A 464 -44.72 22.13 1.50
CA VAL A 464 -44.89 23.59 1.62
C VAL A 464 -46.37 23.93 1.38
N GLN A 465 -47.05 24.47 2.40
CA GLN A 465 -48.47 24.86 2.31
C GLN A 465 -49.37 23.75 1.73
N ASP A 466 -49.36 22.56 2.34
CA ASP A 466 -50.17 21.41 1.90
C ASP A 466 -49.93 21.00 0.43
N SER A 467 -48.66 20.98 0.05
CA SER A 467 -48.21 20.47 -1.24
C SER A 467 -46.82 19.89 -1.09
N ILE A 468 -46.46 18.99 -1.99
CA ILE A 468 -45.19 18.28 -2.01
C ILE A 468 -44.31 18.85 -3.12
N LEU A 469 -43.07 19.22 -2.78
CA LEU A 469 -42.03 19.57 -3.73
C LEU A 469 -41.38 18.29 -4.23
N VAL A 470 -41.79 17.83 -5.41
CA VAL A 470 -41.42 16.52 -5.96
C VAL A 470 -39.97 16.51 -6.44
N LYS A 471 -39.62 17.41 -7.37
CA LYS A 471 -38.30 17.48 -7.99
C LYS A 471 -38.07 18.86 -8.60
N GLN A 472 -36.82 19.32 -8.59
CA GLN A 472 -36.40 20.45 -9.40
C GLN A 472 -36.09 19.99 -10.83
N VAL A 473 -36.57 20.74 -11.80
CA VAL A 473 -36.19 20.61 -13.20
C VAL A 473 -35.47 21.88 -13.65
N GLN A 474 -34.55 21.73 -14.59
CA GLN A 474 -33.78 22.82 -15.15
C GLN A 474 -34.37 23.22 -16.49
N VAL A 475 -34.69 24.51 -16.65
CA VAL A 475 -34.95 25.09 -17.97
C VAL A 475 -33.66 25.73 -18.46
N ILE A 476 -33.19 25.33 -19.64
CA ILE A 476 -32.01 25.87 -20.29
C ILE A 476 -32.39 26.86 -21.39
N ALA A 477 -31.41 27.66 -21.84
CA ALA A 477 -31.61 28.53 -22.99
C ALA A 477 -32.01 27.72 -24.24
N PRO A 478 -32.87 28.28 -25.11
CA PRO A 478 -33.37 27.61 -26.32
C PRO A 478 -32.26 27.15 -27.26
#